data_AF-A0A430EHI0-F1
#
_entry.id   AF-A0A430EHI0-F1
#
_cell.length_a   1.000
_cell.length_b   1.000
_cell.length_c   1.000
_cell.angle_alpha   90.00
_cell.angle_beta   90.00
_cell.angle_gamma   90.00
#
_symmetry.space_group_name_H-M   'P 1'
#
loop_
_entity.id
_entity.type
_entity.pdbx_description
1 polymer ?
#
loop_
_entity_poly.entity_id
_entity_poly.type
_entity_poly.pdbx_seq_one_letter_code
_entity_poly.pdbx_strand_id
1 'polypeptide(L)'
;MIPLILGLLLAAPFSEIAHSVRIDHDSGPVHADYRMRVDVRHQQLGVAGPGGRASTLRCRWEADLVVDRQARHSAGTLQRALRQESVAAGSRPGWCTANRAVIAKDVASATKDMRGAVEALASQDAEMLRAELDQIGRVNT
;
A
#
# COMPACT_ATOMS: atom_id res chain seq x y z
N MET A 1 -8.70 12.55 45.24
CA MET A 1 -9.16 11.67 44.14
C MET A 1 -8.23 11.91 42.96
N ILE A 2 -7.37 10.94 42.63
CA ILE A 2 -6.37 11.06 41.55
C ILE A 2 -7.05 10.62 40.27
N PRO A 3 -7.22 11.47 39.24
CA PRO A 3 -7.74 10.98 37.97
C PRO A 3 -6.61 10.26 37.24
N LEU A 4 -6.74 8.95 37.13
CA LEU A 4 -5.89 8.10 36.31
C LEU A 4 -6.29 8.37 34.85
N ILE A 5 -5.55 9.22 34.14
CA ILE A 5 -5.73 9.41 32.71
C ILE A 5 -5.11 8.20 32.01
N LEU A 6 -5.96 7.25 31.64
CA LEU A 6 -5.59 6.10 30.83
C LEU A 6 -5.32 6.59 29.40
N GLY A 7 -4.05 6.75 29.07
CA GLY A 7 -3.60 7.09 27.72
C GLY A 7 -3.99 6.00 26.74
N LEU A 8 -4.90 6.31 25.82
CA LEU A 8 -5.28 5.44 24.72
C LEU A 8 -4.09 5.36 23.75
N LEU A 9 -3.36 4.25 23.78
CA LEU A 9 -2.37 3.92 22.74
C LEU A 9 -3.14 3.65 21.45
N LEU A 10 -3.17 4.63 20.53
CA LEU A 10 -3.59 4.37 19.16
C LEU A 10 -2.56 3.42 18.52
N ALA A 11 -2.88 2.13 18.49
CA ALA A 11 -2.18 1.21 17.61
C ALA A 11 -2.41 1.69 16.16
N ALA A 12 -1.37 2.22 15.53
CA ALA A 12 -1.39 2.43 14.08
C ALA A 12 -1.76 1.11 13.41
N PRO A 13 -2.50 1.10 12.29
CA PRO A 13 -2.75 -0.13 11.56
C PRO A 13 -1.40 -0.68 11.10
N PHE A 14 -0.87 -1.64 11.85
CA PHE A 14 0.31 -2.38 11.45
C PHE A 14 -0.09 -3.16 10.23
N SER A 15 0.31 -2.68 9.04
CA SER A 15 0.29 -3.55 7.89
C SER A 15 1.31 -4.66 8.13
N GLU A 16 0.85 -5.89 8.02
CA GLU A 16 1.67 -7.07 8.18
C GLU A 16 2.81 -7.04 7.15
N ILE A 17 3.95 -7.64 7.52
CA ILE A 17 5.04 -7.83 6.57
C ILE A 17 4.55 -8.83 5.52
N ALA A 18 4.37 -8.33 4.30
CA ALA A 18 3.88 -9.13 3.18
C ALA A 18 4.99 -9.96 2.54
N HIS A 19 6.22 -9.46 2.58
CA HIS A 19 7.40 -10.15 2.06
C HIS A 19 8.66 -9.66 2.78
N SER A 20 9.63 -10.55 3.00
CA SER A 20 10.95 -10.18 3.53
C SER A 20 12.02 -10.87 2.71
N VAL A 21 13.14 -10.17 2.50
CA VAL A 21 14.33 -10.71 1.85
C VAL A 21 15.57 -10.34 2.66
N ARG A 22 16.53 -11.26 2.67
CA ARG A 22 17.89 -10.98 3.11
C ARG A 22 18.79 -10.90 1.89
N ILE A 23 19.58 -9.84 1.80
CA ILE A 23 20.58 -9.64 0.78
C ILE A 23 21.94 -9.68 1.46
N ASP A 24 22.76 -10.68 1.14
CA ASP A 24 24.16 -10.67 1.51
C ASP A 24 24.91 -9.77 0.53
N HIS A 25 25.71 -8.85 1.07
CA HIS A 25 26.45 -7.82 0.33
C HIS A 25 27.80 -7.59 1.00
N ASP A 26 28.82 -7.16 0.25
CA ASP A 26 30.20 -7.02 0.74
C ASP A 26 30.31 -6.00 1.88
N SER A 27 29.47 -4.96 1.87
CA SER A 27 29.37 -3.98 2.96
C SER A 27 28.56 -4.48 4.19
N GLY A 28 28.14 -5.74 4.19
CA GLY A 28 27.38 -6.38 5.26
C GLY A 28 25.95 -6.76 4.85
N PRO A 29 25.31 -7.67 5.60
CA PRO A 29 23.98 -8.16 5.25
C PRO A 29 22.90 -7.11 5.44
N VAL A 30 21.87 -7.20 4.59
CA VAL A 30 20.70 -6.31 4.62
C VAL A 30 19.42 -7.11 4.76
N HIS A 31 18.57 -6.69 5.68
CA HIS A 31 17.24 -7.24 5.88
C HIS A 31 16.20 -6.25 5.38
N ALA A 32 15.50 -6.57 4.30
CA ALA A 32 14.44 -5.74 3.74
C ALA A 32 13.07 -6.35 4.01
N ASP A 33 12.24 -5.58 4.71
CA ASP A 33 10.83 -5.89 4.97
C ASP A 33 9.95 -5.05 4.03
N TYR A 34 9.00 -5.71 3.37
CA TYR A 34 8.02 -5.10 2.47
C TYR A 34 6.63 -5.20 3.08
N ARG A 35 5.97 -4.07 3.27
CA ARG A 35 4.60 -3.98 3.80
C ARG A 35 3.66 -3.49 2.71
N MET A 36 2.60 -4.23 2.49
CA MET A 36 1.59 -3.91 1.50
C MET A 36 0.54 -2.95 2.06
N ARG A 37 0.04 -2.04 1.25
CA ARG A 37 -1.24 -1.36 1.49
C ARG A 37 -1.95 -1.08 0.17
N VAL A 38 -3.28 -0.98 0.22
CA VAL A 38 -4.11 -0.67 -0.94
C VAL A 38 -4.64 0.75 -0.79
N ASP A 39 -4.28 1.62 -1.73
CA ASP A 39 -4.82 2.98 -1.83
C ASP A 39 -5.99 2.99 -2.80
N VAL A 40 -7.13 3.58 -2.42
CA VAL A 40 -8.35 3.58 -3.25
C VAL A 40 -8.74 5.00 -3.63
N ARG A 41 -8.84 5.25 -4.94
CA ARG A 41 -9.35 6.50 -5.51
C ARG A 41 -10.80 6.30 -5.94
N HIS A 42 -11.66 7.27 -5.64
CA HIS A 42 -13.07 7.25 -6.03
C HIS A 42 -13.35 8.41 -6.98
N GLN A 43 -14.20 8.17 -7.98
CA GLN A 43 -14.61 9.19 -8.94
C GLN A 43 -16.14 9.18 -9.08
N GLN A 44 -16.77 10.31 -8.75
CA GLN A 44 -18.19 10.52 -8.97
C GLN A 44 -18.41 10.88 -10.44
N LEU A 45 -19.18 10.03 -11.14
CA LEU A 45 -19.56 10.24 -12.53
C LEU A 45 -21.07 10.38 -12.69
N GLY A 46 -21.48 11.00 -13.79
CA GLY A 46 -22.88 11.16 -14.18
C GLY A 46 -23.62 12.23 -13.37
N VAL A 47 -24.93 12.28 -13.55
CA VAL A 47 -25.81 13.26 -12.90
C VAL A 47 -26.94 12.56 -12.17
N ALA A 48 -27.36 13.13 -11.05
CA ALA A 48 -28.54 12.65 -10.35
C ALA A 48 -29.77 12.95 -11.19
N GLY A 49 -30.56 11.91 -11.49
CA GLY A 49 -31.86 12.09 -12.12
C GLY A 49 -32.86 12.71 -11.14
N PRO A 50 -33.77 13.59 -11.58
CA PRO A 50 -34.90 14.01 -10.75
C PRO A 50 -35.83 12.81 -10.48
N GLY A 51 -36.64 12.90 -9.42
CA GLY A 51 -37.55 11.83 -9.01
C GLY A 51 -38.36 11.26 -10.17
N GLY A 52 -38.41 9.93 -10.28
CA GLY A 52 -39.10 9.22 -11.36
C GLY A 52 -38.30 9.06 -12.66
N ARG A 53 -37.12 9.66 -12.80
CA ARG A 53 -36.20 9.44 -13.93
C ARG A 53 -35.03 8.54 -13.55
N ALA A 54 -34.52 7.79 -14.52
CA ALA A 54 -33.33 6.97 -14.32
C ALA A 54 -32.12 7.87 -14.07
N SER A 55 -31.36 7.56 -13.02
CA SER A 55 -30.11 8.24 -12.70
C SER A 55 -28.96 7.64 -13.50
N THR A 56 -28.10 8.48 -14.09
CA THR A 56 -26.84 8.04 -14.71
C THR A 56 -25.67 8.08 -13.73
N LEU A 57 -25.95 8.43 -12.48
CA LEU A 57 -24.95 8.65 -11.46
C LEU A 57 -24.28 7.32 -11.08
N ARG A 58 -22.94 7.29 -11.13
CA ARG A 58 -22.14 6.12 -10.78
C ARG A 58 -20.91 6.54 -10.00
N CYS A 59 -20.51 5.73 -9.03
CA CYS A 59 -19.21 5.83 -8.41
C CYS A 59 -18.27 4.84 -9.10
N ARG A 60 -17.18 5.33 -9.70
CA ARG A 60 -16.05 4.50 -10.09
C ARG A 60 -15.04 4.46 -8.94
N TRP A 61 -14.32 3.36 -8.84
CA TRP A 61 -13.18 3.24 -7.95
C TRP A 61 -12.03 2.54 -8.65
N GLU A 62 -10.82 2.92 -8.29
CA GLU A 62 -9.56 2.33 -8.72
C GLU A 62 -8.69 2.12 -7.48
N ALA A 63 -8.03 0.98 -7.42
CA ALA A 63 -7.15 0.58 -6.34
C ALA A 63 -5.72 0.51 -6.86
N ASP A 64 -4.81 1.15 -6.14
CA ASP A 64 -3.37 1.11 -6.37
C ASP A 64 -2.73 0.24 -5.28
N LEU A 65 -1.78 -0.60 -5.66
CA LEU A 65 -0.93 -1.32 -4.72
C LEU A 65 0.25 -0.43 -4.33
N VAL A 66 0.44 -0.22 -3.04
CA VAL A 66 1.62 0.43 -2.49
C VAL A 66 2.37 -0.58 -1.63
N VAL A 67 3.68 -0.68 -1.82
CA VAL A 67 4.57 -1.52 -1.02
C VAL A 67 5.65 -0.66 -0.41
N ASP A 68 5.60 -0.53 0.92
CA ASP A 68 6.61 0.20 1.69
C ASP A 68 7.74 -0.74 2.07
N ARG A 69 8.95 -0.42 1.61
CA ARG A 69 10.20 -1.12 1.94
C ARG A 69 10.90 -0.44 3.11
N GLN A 70 11.33 -1.25 4.07
CA GLN A 70 12.32 -0.88 5.08
C GLN A 70 13.50 -1.85 5.03
N ALA A 71 14.65 -1.39 4.56
CA ALA A 71 15.88 -2.16 4.49
C ALA A 71 16.84 -1.73 5.60
N ARG A 72 17.18 -2.66 6.51
CA ARG A 72 18.09 -2.44 7.64
C ARG A 72 19.48 -2.94 7.28
N HIS A 73 20.46 -2.05 7.39
CA HIS A 73 21.89 -2.29 7.19
C HIS A 73 22.68 -1.77 8.40
N SER A 74 23.95 -2.16 8.54
CA SER A 74 24.80 -1.70 9.65
C SER A 74 25.03 -0.18 9.64
N ALA A 75 25.03 0.45 8.46
CA ALA A 75 25.21 1.90 8.31
C ALA A 75 23.90 2.70 8.47
N GLY A 76 22.74 2.05 8.56
CA GLY A 76 21.45 2.73 8.72
C GLY A 76 20.26 1.98 8.13
N THR A 77 19.12 2.68 8.04
CA THR A 77 17.89 2.15 7.41
C THR A 77 17.56 2.90 6.14
N LEU A 78 17.33 2.18 5.06
CA LEU A 78 16.87 2.71 3.77
C LEU A 78 15.36 2.46 3.63
N GLN A 79 14.60 3.50 3.29
CA GLN A 79 13.16 3.41 3.13
C GLN A 79 12.74 3.85 1.73
N ARG A 80 11.75 3.17 1.16
CA ARG A 80 11.21 3.49 -0.16
C ARG A 80 9.77 3.01 -0.26
N ALA A 81 8.92 3.79 -0.91
CA ALA A 81 7.58 3.37 -1.30
C ALA A 81 7.58 2.98 -2.78
N LEU A 82 7.05 1.80 -3.08
CA LEU A 82 6.85 1.27 -4.42
C LEU A 82 5.36 1.33 -4.75
N ARG A 83 5.00 1.71 -5.97
CA ARG A 83 3.59 1.84 -6.38
C ARG A 83 3.35 1.09 -7.69
N GLN A 84 2.28 0.32 -7.71
CA GLN A 84 1.69 -0.23 -8.91
C GLN A 84 0.25 0.29 -9.01
N GLU A 85 -0.01 1.11 -10.03
CA GLU A 85 -1.30 1.76 -10.21
C GLU A 85 -2.34 0.81 -10.81
N SER A 86 -3.61 1.06 -10.49
CA SER A 86 -4.75 0.41 -11.15
C SER A 86 -4.73 -1.13 -11.10
N VAL A 87 -4.29 -1.70 -9.97
CA VAL A 87 -4.27 -3.17 -9.77
C VAL A 87 -5.67 -3.78 -9.69
N ALA A 88 -6.67 -2.97 -9.35
CA ALA A 88 -8.08 -3.33 -9.45
C ALA A 88 -8.93 -2.09 -9.71
N ALA A 89 -10.10 -2.28 -10.32
CA ALA A 89 -11.06 -1.22 -10.54
C ALA A 89 -12.48 -1.76 -10.54
N GLY A 90 -13.45 -0.89 -10.31
CA GLY A 90 -14.85 -1.24 -10.37
C GLY A 90 -15.76 -0.03 -10.38
N SER A 91 -17.06 -0.29 -10.41
CA SER A 91 -18.04 0.79 -10.35
C SER A 91 -19.40 0.34 -9.85
N ARG A 92 -20.07 1.21 -9.09
CA ARG A 92 -21.41 1.01 -8.55
C ARG A 92 -22.34 2.14 -8.99
N PRO A 93 -23.63 1.87 -9.24
CA PRO A 93 -24.62 2.93 -9.43
C PRO A 93 -24.80 3.73 -8.13
N GLY A 94 -25.12 5.02 -8.26
CA GLY A 94 -25.34 5.91 -7.14
C GLY A 94 -24.07 6.58 -6.59
N TRP A 95 -24.26 7.36 -5.54
CA TRP A 95 -23.23 8.26 -5.00
C TRP A 95 -22.05 7.50 -4.38
N CYS A 96 -20.85 8.04 -4.53
CA CYS A 96 -19.67 7.46 -3.88
C CYS A 96 -19.79 7.44 -2.35
N THR A 97 -20.39 8.47 -1.75
CA THR A 97 -20.61 8.55 -0.30
C THR A 97 -21.53 7.43 0.19
N ALA A 98 -22.60 7.12 -0.55
CA ALA A 98 -23.54 6.04 -0.21
C ALA A 98 -22.93 4.65 -0.41
N ASN A 99 -22.05 4.49 -1.39
CA ASN A 99 -21.45 3.20 -1.73
C ASN A 99 -20.16 2.87 -0.97
N ARG A 100 -19.60 3.78 -0.16
CA ARG A 100 -18.27 3.65 0.47
C ARG A 100 -18.05 2.29 1.16
N ALA A 101 -19.00 1.86 2.00
CA ALA A 101 -18.88 0.62 2.77
C ALA A 101 -18.94 -0.64 1.88
N VAL A 102 -19.73 -0.60 0.81
CA VAL A 102 -19.83 -1.71 -0.15
C VAL A 102 -18.60 -1.74 -1.06
N ILE A 103 -18.14 -0.58 -1.53
CA ILE A 103 -16.90 -0.48 -2.31
C ILE A 103 -15.70 -0.96 -1.51
N ALA A 104 -15.62 -0.68 -0.19
CA ALA A 104 -14.56 -1.22 0.64
C ALA A 104 -14.52 -2.77 0.62
N LYS A 105 -15.68 -3.43 0.58
CA LYS A 105 -15.79 -4.90 0.43
C LYS A 105 -15.41 -5.35 -0.98
N ASP A 106 -15.82 -4.62 -2.00
CA ASP A 106 -15.45 -4.90 -3.39
C ASP A 106 -13.93 -4.84 -3.58
N VAL A 107 -13.29 -3.78 -3.05
CA VAL A 107 -11.84 -3.62 -3.05
C VAL A 107 -11.19 -4.77 -2.30
N ALA A 108 -11.61 -5.06 -1.06
CA ALA A 108 -11.02 -6.14 -0.27
C ALA A 108 -11.12 -7.51 -0.97
N SER A 109 -12.23 -7.77 -1.67
CA SER A 109 -12.41 -8.98 -2.47
C SER A 109 -11.50 -8.99 -3.70
N ALA A 110 -11.40 -7.87 -4.41
CA ALA A 110 -10.57 -7.74 -5.61
C ALA A 110 -9.07 -7.81 -5.32
N THR A 111 -8.64 -7.36 -4.13
CA THR A 111 -7.23 -7.33 -3.71
C THR A 111 -6.87 -8.41 -2.69
N LYS A 112 -7.73 -9.44 -2.51
CA LYS A 112 -7.55 -10.48 -1.50
C LYS A 112 -6.28 -11.32 -1.66
N ASP A 113 -5.81 -11.48 -2.91
CA ASP A 113 -4.62 -12.25 -3.23
C ASP A 113 -3.71 -11.43 -4.13
N MET A 114 -2.83 -10.67 -3.48
CA MET A 114 -1.85 -9.81 -4.13
C MET A 114 -0.42 -10.23 -3.81
N ARG A 115 -0.23 -11.44 -3.24
CA ARG A 115 1.10 -11.92 -2.81
C ARG A 115 2.08 -11.93 -3.98
N GLY A 116 1.69 -12.50 -5.11
CA GLY A 116 2.54 -12.55 -6.31
C GLY A 116 2.90 -11.17 -6.85
N ALA A 117 1.98 -10.19 -6.76
CA ALA A 117 2.27 -8.81 -7.16
C ALA A 117 3.29 -8.14 -6.23
N VAL A 118 3.19 -8.36 -4.92
CA VAL A 118 4.17 -7.88 -3.94
C VAL A 118 5.53 -8.51 -4.17
N GLU A 119 5.59 -9.84 -4.34
CA GLU A 119 6.83 -10.56 -4.60
C GLU A 119 7.50 -10.08 -5.88
N ALA A 120 6.74 -9.85 -6.96
CA ALA A 120 7.25 -9.30 -8.20
C ALA A 120 7.85 -7.89 -8.01
N LEU A 121 7.13 -7.01 -7.31
CA LEU A 121 7.58 -5.64 -7.04
C LEU A 121 8.80 -5.60 -6.12
N ALA A 122 8.83 -6.45 -5.10
CA ALA A 122 9.96 -6.61 -4.19
C ALA A 122 11.20 -7.20 -4.89
N SER A 123 11.00 -8.15 -5.82
CA SER A 123 12.11 -8.74 -6.58
C SER A 123 12.77 -7.71 -7.50
N GLN A 124 11.96 -6.91 -8.21
CA GLN A 124 12.45 -5.82 -9.05
C GLN A 124 13.19 -4.76 -8.22
N ASP A 125 12.65 -4.40 -7.07
CA ASP A 125 13.29 -3.43 -6.18
C ASP A 125 14.59 -3.95 -5.53
N ALA A 126 14.69 -5.25 -5.24
CA ALA A 126 15.88 -5.84 -4.66
C ALA A 126 17.13 -5.71 -5.55
N GLU A 127 16.96 -5.65 -6.88
CA GLU A 127 18.06 -5.34 -7.80
C GLU A 127 18.56 -3.91 -7.62
N MET A 128 17.64 -2.95 -7.49
CA MET A 128 17.97 -1.55 -7.25
C MET A 128 18.57 -1.32 -5.86
N LEU A 129 18.06 -2.02 -4.84
CA LEU A 129 18.59 -1.96 -3.48
C LEU A 129 20.07 -2.41 -3.45
N ARG A 130 20.46 -3.43 -4.23
CA ARG A 130 21.88 -3.81 -4.34
C ARG A 130 22.75 -2.66 -4.87
N ALA A 131 22.29 -1.95 -5.90
CA ALA A 131 23.01 -0.79 -6.42
C ALA A 131 23.08 0.38 -5.42
N GLU A 132 22.04 0.60 -4.61
CA GLU A 132 22.09 1.57 -3.51
C GLU A 132 23.14 1.18 -2.45
N LEU A 133 23.27 -0.11 -2.16
CA LEU A 133 24.25 -0.63 -1.20
C LEU A 133 25.69 -0.54 -1.71
N ASP A 134 25.93 -0.75 -3.00
CA ASP A 134 27.24 -0.52 -3.65
C ASP A 134 27.70 0.93 -3.44
N GLN A 135 26.79 1.89 -3.58
CA GLN A 135 27.09 3.30 -3.40
C GLN A 135 27.47 3.62 -1.95
N ILE A 136 26.75 3.07 -0.98
CA ILE A 136 27.05 3.23 0.45
C ILE A 136 28.39 2.58 0.81
N GLY A 137 28.65 1.38 0.26
CA GLY A 137 29.91 0.66 0.47
C GLY A 137 31.13 1.47 0.04
N ARG A 138 31.07 2.13 -1.13
CA ARG A 138 32.17 2.96 -1.64
C ARG A 138 32.43 4.23 -0.82
N VAL A 139 31.42 4.79 -0.17
CA VAL A 139 31.58 6.00 0.65
C VAL A 139 32.22 5.67 2.01
N ASN A 140 32.09 4.42 2.47
CA ASN A 140 32.59 3.98 3.78
C ASN A 140 33.97 3.30 3.72
N THR A 141 34.58 3.18 2.54
CA THR A 141 35.96 2.71 2.31
C THR A 141 36.86 3.87 1.92
#